data_AF-A0A845CQZ7-F1
#
_entry.id   AF-A0A845CQZ7-F1
#
_cell.length_a   1.000
_cell.length_b   1.000
_cell.length_c   1.000
_cell.angle_alpha   90.00
_cell.angle_beta   90.00
_cell.angle_gamma   90.00
#
_symmetry.space_group_name_H-M   'P 1'
#
loop_
_entity.id
_entity.type
_entity.pdbx_description
1 polymer ?
#
loop_
_entity_poly.entity_id
_entity_poly.type
_entity_poly.pdbx_seq_one_letter_code
_entity_poly.pdbx_strand_id
1 'polypeptide(L)'
;MSKKFKPLAVEREIVEEMASTLGRIGSEFSKRHQRAWAAWRAWEKGGEFGEKIRQRLERALHHAMDEAERYRYFLIVQREAMGLRNHAEVNRKYPLPRVPGRPPGAGDPTSPRLAWPGGFSRGWRRKFSG
;
A
#
# COMPACT_ATOMS: atom_id res chain seq x y z
N MET A 1 -30.74 2.15 30.95
CA MET A 1 -31.33 1.40 29.80
C MET A 1 -30.92 2.11 28.51
N SER A 2 -30.03 1.53 27.71
CA SER A 2 -29.62 2.14 26.44
C SER A 2 -30.68 1.86 25.37
N LYS A 3 -31.32 2.91 24.83
CA LYS A 3 -32.23 2.79 23.69
C LYS A 3 -31.41 2.33 22.48
N LYS A 4 -31.62 1.09 22.04
CA LYS A 4 -31.10 0.60 20.76
C LYS A 4 -31.84 1.33 19.63
N PHE A 5 -31.24 2.39 19.10
CA PHE A 5 -31.72 3.02 17.87
C PHE A 5 -31.54 2.02 16.71
N LYS A 6 -32.62 1.78 15.96
CA LYS A 6 -32.54 1.03 14.71
C LYS A 6 -31.88 1.94 13.67
N PRO A 7 -30.87 1.47 12.92
CA PRO A 7 -30.27 2.27 11.87
C PRO A 7 -31.30 2.62 10.79
N LEU A 8 -31.24 3.86 10.30
CA LEU A 8 -32.07 4.32 9.20
C LEU A 8 -31.71 3.57 7.92
N ALA A 9 -32.64 3.48 6.96
CA ALA A 9 -32.38 2.82 5.67
C ALA A 9 -31.13 3.38 4.97
N VAL A 10 -30.99 4.72 4.99
CA VAL A 10 -29.82 5.42 4.44
C VAL A 10 -28.50 5.05 5.12
N GLU A 11 -28.49 4.81 6.43
CA GLU A 11 -27.28 4.41 7.15
C GLU A 11 -26.85 3.00 6.75
N ARG A 12 -27.81 2.12 6.46
CA ARG A 12 -27.51 0.77 5.95
C ARG A 12 -26.90 0.83 4.55
N GLU A 13 -27.48 1.63 3.66
CA GLU A 13 -26.96 1.83 2.30
C GLU A 13 -25.52 2.37 2.34
N ILE A 14 -25.25 3.39 3.18
CA ILE A 14 -23.91 3.94 3.37
C ILE A 14 -22.92 2.85 3.84
N VAL A 15 -23.30 2.04 4.83
CA VAL A 15 -22.45 0.96 5.34
C VAL A 15 -22.18 -0.10 4.26
N GLU A 16 -23.19 -0.45 3.45
CA GLU A 16 -23.05 -1.41 2.36
C GLU A 16 -22.11 -0.88 1.26
N GLU A 17 -22.23 0.40 0.88
CA GLU A 17 -21.33 1.05 -0.08
C GLU A 17 -19.88 1.14 0.44
N MET A 18 -19.72 1.48 1.72
CA MET A 18 -18.41 1.49 2.38
C MET A 18 -17.78 0.09 2.36
N ALA A 19 -18.54 -0.94 2.73
CA ALA A 19 -18.08 -2.33 2.73
C ALA A 19 -17.69 -2.79 1.31
N SER A 20 -18.50 -2.45 0.30
CA SER A 20 -18.23 -2.76 -1.11
C SER A 20 -16.94 -2.10 -1.60
N THR A 21 -16.76 -0.81 -1.29
CA THR A 21 -15.56 -0.04 -1.69
C THR A 21 -14.30 -0.60 -1.04
N LEU A 22 -14.34 -0.89 0.27
CA LEU A 22 -13.23 -1.54 0.97
C LEU A 22 -12.96 -2.95 0.43
N GLY A 23 -14.00 -3.71 0.10
CA GLY A 23 -13.87 -5.05 -0.47
C GLY A 23 -13.13 -5.04 -1.81
N ARG A 24 -13.50 -4.11 -2.70
CA ARG A 24 -12.83 -3.95 -4.01
C ARG A 24 -11.35 -3.60 -3.83
N ILE A 25 -11.03 -2.60 -3.00
CA ILE A 25 -9.65 -2.14 -2.86
C ILE A 25 -8.78 -3.14 -2.11
N GLY A 26 -9.34 -3.85 -1.12
CA GLY A 26 -8.69 -4.95 -0.43
C GLY A 26 -8.40 -6.15 -1.34
N SER A 27 -9.33 -6.49 -2.24
CA SER A 27 -9.13 -7.55 -3.25
C SER A 27 -8.02 -7.19 -4.22
N GLU A 28 -8.02 -5.95 -4.73
CA GLU A 28 -6.96 -5.51 -5.62
C GLU A 28 -5.60 -5.48 -4.92
N PHE A 29 -5.52 -4.95 -3.70
CA PHE A 29 -4.30 -5.00 -2.89
C PHE A 29 -3.79 -6.44 -2.69
N SER A 30 -4.67 -7.37 -2.32
CA SER A 30 -4.31 -8.77 -2.10
C SER A 30 -3.67 -9.41 -3.34
N LYS A 31 -4.19 -9.12 -4.54
CA LYS A 31 -3.59 -9.60 -5.80
C LYS A 31 -2.18 -9.04 -6.02
N ARG A 32 -1.93 -7.76 -5.69
CA ARG A 32 -0.62 -7.11 -5.93
C ARG A 32 0.39 -7.57 -4.88
N HIS A 33 -0.06 -7.71 -3.64
CA HIS A 33 0.72 -8.33 -2.55
C HIS A 33 1.21 -9.73 -2.94
N GLN A 34 0.32 -10.60 -3.44
CA GLN A 34 0.70 -11.93 -3.92
C GLN A 34 1.70 -11.89 -5.08
N ARG A 35 1.52 -10.96 -6.04
CA ARG A 35 2.44 -10.77 -7.16
C ARG A 35 3.83 -10.33 -6.70
N ALA A 36 3.91 -9.41 -5.73
CA ALA A 36 5.18 -8.97 -5.16
C ALA A 36 5.95 -10.15 -4.53
N TRP A 37 5.27 -10.97 -3.72
CA TRP A 37 5.86 -12.18 -3.14
C TRP A 37 6.28 -13.22 -4.19
N ALA A 38 5.48 -13.40 -5.25
CA ALA A 38 5.83 -14.29 -6.34
C ALA A 38 7.08 -13.80 -7.11
N ALA A 39 7.15 -12.51 -7.41
CA ALA A 39 8.31 -11.89 -8.06
C ALA A 39 9.56 -11.98 -7.18
N TRP A 40 9.43 -11.78 -5.87
CA TRP A 40 10.53 -11.90 -4.92
C TRP A 40 11.09 -13.32 -4.89
N ARG A 41 10.24 -14.33 -4.78
CA ARG A 41 10.66 -15.74 -4.86
C ARG A 41 11.34 -16.09 -6.18
N ALA A 42 10.88 -15.51 -7.29
CA ALA A 42 11.49 -15.74 -8.61
C ALA A 42 12.87 -15.08 -8.69
N TRP A 43 13.03 -13.88 -8.13
CA TRP A 43 14.30 -13.17 -8.07
C TRP A 43 15.31 -13.88 -7.17
N GLU A 44 14.91 -14.36 -5.99
CA GLU A 44 15.78 -15.12 -5.09
C GLU A 44 16.31 -16.40 -5.73
N LYS A 45 15.42 -17.17 -6.40
CA LYS A 45 15.82 -18.35 -7.17
C LYS A 45 16.68 -18.01 -8.38
N GLY A 46 16.70 -16.73 -8.78
CA GLY A 46 17.36 -16.28 -9.99
C GLY A 46 18.87 -16.12 -9.89
N GLY A 47 19.48 -16.42 -8.75
CA GLY A 47 20.93 -16.38 -8.54
C GLY A 47 21.73 -17.29 -9.49
N GLU A 48 21.09 -18.31 -10.06
CA GLU A 48 21.69 -19.27 -11.00
C GLU A 48 21.52 -18.87 -12.48
N PHE A 49 20.76 -17.83 -12.79
CA PHE A 49 20.55 -17.38 -14.16
C PHE A 49 21.62 -16.38 -14.61
N GLY A 50 21.84 -16.31 -15.94
CA GLY A 50 22.67 -15.29 -16.53
C GLY A 50 22.19 -13.86 -16.25
N GLU A 51 23.12 -12.90 -16.28
CA GLU A 51 22.94 -11.50 -15.90
C GLU A 51 21.68 -10.84 -16.49
N LYS A 52 21.39 -11.09 -17.77
CA LYS A 52 20.21 -10.52 -18.46
C LYS A 52 18.88 -10.98 -17.84
N ILE A 53 18.80 -12.23 -17.39
CA ILE A 53 17.59 -12.78 -16.75
C ILE A 53 17.46 -12.19 -15.35
N ARG A 54 18.56 -12.09 -14.61
CA ARG A 54 18.61 -11.46 -13.29
C ARG A 54 18.09 -10.02 -13.31
N GLN A 55 18.57 -9.19 -14.24
CA GLN A 55 18.10 -7.81 -14.41
C GLN A 55 16.61 -7.72 -14.81
N ARG A 56 16.09 -8.70 -15.55
CA ARG A 56 14.66 -8.76 -15.87
C ARG A 56 13.82 -9.09 -14.64
N LEU A 57 14.26 -10.05 -13.83
CA LEU A 57 13.60 -10.45 -12.59
C LEU A 57 13.62 -9.31 -11.57
N GLU A 58 14.73 -8.59 -11.45
CA GLU A 58 14.84 -7.43 -10.57
C GLU A 58 13.86 -6.32 -10.96
N ARG A 59 13.79 -5.96 -12.24
CA ARG A 59 12.80 -4.98 -12.74
C ARG A 59 11.36 -5.43 -12.49
N ALA A 60 11.06 -6.71 -12.68
CA ALA A 60 9.74 -7.27 -12.40
C ALA A 60 9.40 -7.21 -10.91
N LEU A 61 10.37 -7.49 -10.04
CA LEU A 61 10.24 -7.38 -8.59
C LEU A 61 9.97 -5.93 -8.17
N HIS A 62 10.76 -4.97 -8.67
CA HIS A 62 10.58 -3.55 -8.34
C HIS A 62 9.18 -3.06 -8.74
N HIS A 63 8.76 -3.36 -9.97
CA HIS A 63 7.41 -2.99 -10.44
C HIS A 63 6.30 -3.65 -9.61
N ALA A 64 6.42 -4.94 -9.29
CA ALA A 64 5.42 -5.64 -8.49
C ALA A 64 5.30 -5.07 -7.06
N MET A 65 6.44 -4.65 -6.51
CA MET A 65 6.48 -4.01 -5.21
C MET A 65 5.87 -2.60 -5.22
N ASP A 66 6.17 -1.77 -6.23
CA ASP A 66 5.60 -0.43 -6.38
C ASP A 66 4.06 -0.50 -6.44
N GLU A 67 3.53 -1.44 -7.21
CA GLU A 67 2.09 -1.68 -7.31
C GLU A 67 1.48 -2.14 -5.98
N ALA A 68 2.17 -3.01 -5.24
CA ALA A 68 1.70 -3.46 -3.93
C ALA A 68 1.68 -2.33 -2.90
N GLU A 69 2.70 -1.47 -2.89
CA GLU A 69 2.81 -0.31 -2.01
C GLU A 69 1.74 0.74 -2.35
N ARG A 70 1.51 1.00 -3.64
CA ARG A 70 0.45 1.90 -4.12
C ARG A 70 -0.94 1.45 -3.68
N TYR A 71 -1.28 0.18 -3.85
CA TYR A 71 -2.59 -0.33 -3.43
C TYR A 71 -2.72 -0.41 -1.90
N ARG A 72 -1.62 -0.66 -1.18
CA ARG A 72 -1.59 -0.56 0.29
C ARG A 72 -1.91 0.87 0.73
N TYR A 73 -1.33 1.88 0.07
CA TYR A 73 -1.63 3.29 0.32
C TYR A 73 -3.11 3.60 0.10
N PHE A 74 -3.70 3.17 -1.03
CA PHE A 74 -5.11 3.42 -1.28
C PHE A 74 -6.02 2.76 -0.23
N LEU A 75 -5.70 1.54 0.20
CA LEU A 75 -6.42 0.87 1.29
C LEU A 75 -6.33 1.67 2.60
N ILE A 76 -5.16 2.21 2.93
CA ILE A 76 -4.96 3.05 4.11
C ILE A 76 -5.80 4.32 4.02
N VAL A 77 -5.74 5.05 2.91
CA VAL A 77 -6.54 6.27 2.70
C VAL A 77 -8.03 5.98 2.82
N GLN A 78 -8.51 4.90 2.22
CA GLN A 78 -9.91 4.51 2.32
C GLN A 78 -10.30 4.17 3.76
N ARG A 79 -9.44 3.48 4.52
CA ARG A 79 -9.65 3.22 5.94
C ARG A 79 -9.71 4.50 6.78
N GLU A 80 -8.82 5.45 6.52
CA GLU A 80 -8.80 6.75 7.21
C GLU A 80 -10.08 7.55 6.97
N ALA A 81 -10.57 7.56 5.73
CA ALA A 81 -11.84 8.21 5.36
C ALA A 81 -13.04 7.64 6.13
N MET A 82 -12.95 6.38 6.57
CA MET A 82 -13.97 5.69 7.36
C MET A 82 -13.70 5.72 8.88
N GLY A 83 -12.71 6.50 9.32
CA GLY A 83 -12.34 6.62 10.74
C GLY A 83 -11.41 5.53 11.29
N LEU A 84 -11.00 4.57 10.45
CA LEU A 84 -10.10 3.47 10.84
C LEU A 84 -8.62 3.91 10.73
N ARG A 85 -8.16 4.71 11.68
CA ARG A 85 -6.82 5.35 11.64
C ARG A 85 -5.65 4.48 12.09
N ASN A 86 -5.90 3.30 12.66
CA ASN A 86 -4.83 2.37 13.03
C ASN A 86 -4.45 1.49 11.83
N HIS A 87 -3.27 1.75 11.27
CA HIS A 87 -2.73 1.07 10.09
C HIS A 87 -1.69 0.00 10.43
N ALA A 88 -1.27 -0.10 11.70
CA ALA A 88 -0.28 -1.08 12.13
C ALA A 88 -0.76 -2.51 11.84
N GLU A 89 -2.06 -2.75 11.94
CA GLU A 89 -2.66 -4.04 11.61
C GLU A 89 -2.50 -4.42 10.13
N VAL A 90 -2.62 -3.46 9.21
CA VAL A 90 -2.44 -3.70 7.77
C VAL A 90 -1.00 -4.12 7.49
N ASN A 91 -0.04 -3.39 8.07
CA ASN A 91 1.38 -3.70 7.92
C ASN A 91 1.75 -5.06 8.55
N ARG A 92 1.13 -5.41 9.69
CA ARG A 92 1.36 -6.69 10.37
C ARG A 92 0.77 -7.87 9.61
N LYS A 93 -0.47 -7.75 9.12
CA LYS A 93 -1.17 -8.83 8.40
C LYS A 93 -0.67 -9.03 6.97
N TYR A 94 -0.19 -7.95 6.34
CA TYR A 94 0.23 -7.95 4.94
C TYR A 94 1.65 -7.38 4.80
N PRO A 95 2.68 -8.07 5.33
CA PRO A 95 4.05 -7.64 5.16
C PRO A 95 4.45 -7.75 3.68
N LEU A 96 5.20 -6.76 3.20
CA LEU A 96 5.85 -6.80 1.88
C LEU A 96 7.28 -7.32 2.04
N PRO A 97 7.84 -8.00 1.03
CA PRO A 97 9.21 -8.50 1.09
C PRO A 97 10.21 -7.34 1.18
N ARG A 98 11.33 -7.56 1.87
CA ARG A 98 12.41 -6.57 1.97
C ARG A 98 13.44 -6.83 0.87
N VAL A 99 13.69 -5.82 0.05
CA VAL A 99 14.68 -5.86 -1.04
C VAL A 99 15.82 -4.91 -0.69
N PRO A 100 17.06 -5.41 -0.49
CA PRO A 100 18.21 -4.56 -0.18
C PRO A 100 18.42 -3.48 -1.25
N GLY A 101 18.72 -2.25 -0.83
CA GLY A 101 19.01 -1.14 -1.76
C GLY A 101 17.79 -0.56 -2.50
N ARG A 102 16.60 -1.14 -2.36
CA ARG A 102 15.38 -0.57 -2.94
C ARG A 102 14.84 0.55 -2.04
N PRO A 103 14.64 1.78 -2.57
CA PRO A 103 13.94 2.81 -1.82
C PRO A 103 12.47 2.40 -1.59
N PRO A 104 11.83 2.84 -0.49
CA PRO A 104 10.39 2.65 -0.33
C PRO A 104 9.65 3.25 -1.52
N GLY A 105 8.69 2.52 -2.10
CA GLY A 105 7.97 3.02 -3.26
C GLY A 105 7.01 4.15 -2.93
N ALA A 106 6.56 4.81 -3.98
CA ALA A 106 5.65 5.95 -3.92
C ALA A 106 4.34 5.56 -3.23
N GLY A 107 4.15 6.00 -1.98
CA GLY A 107 2.95 5.73 -1.18
C GLY A 107 3.21 5.01 0.16
N ASP A 108 4.46 4.72 0.52
CA ASP A 108 4.76 4.20 1.86
C ASP A 108 4.38 5.23 2.95
N PRO A 109 3.44 4.90 3.87
CA PRO A 109 3.06 5.79 4.97
C PRO A 109 4.20 6.06 5.96
N THR A 110 5.28 5.27 5.92
CA THR A 110 6.49 5.47 6.73
C THR A 110 7.55 6.32 6.03
N SER A 111 7.37 6.62 4.73
CA SER A 111 8.17 7.63 4.03
C SER A 111 7.58 9.01 4.25
N PRO A 112 8.40 10.06 4.43
CA PRO A 112 7.91 11.42 4.56
C PRO A 112 7.01 11.74 3.37
N ARG A 113 5.74 12.03 3.67
CA ARG A 113 4.69 12.40 2.73
C ARG A 113 5.24 13.44 1.74
N LEU A 114 5.63 13.01 0.54
CA LEU A 114 5.90 13.80 -0.70
C LEU A 114 6.82 13.00 -1.63
N ALA A 115 6.33 11.90 -2.20
CA ALA A 115 6.93 11.29 -3.38
C ALA A 115 5.83 10.78 -4.33
N TRP A 116 4.84 11.64 -4.58
CA TRP A 116 4.00 11.50 -5.77
C TRP A 116 4.67 12.30 -6.89
N PRO A 117 4.96 11.71 -8.07
CA PRO A 117 5.29 12.49 -9.24
C PRO A 117 4.01 13.21 -9.68
N GLY A 118 3.82 14.45 -9.21
CA GLY A 118 2.68 15.30 -9.57
C GLY A 118 1.88 15.92 -8.41
N GLY A 119 2.24 15.67 -7.15
CA GLY A 119 1.48 16.18 -5.98
C GLY A 119 2.21 17.27 -5.19
N PHE A 120 1.89 18.53 -5.46
CA PHE A 120 2.11 19.73 -4.61
C PHE A 120 3.33 19.73 -3.68
N SER A 121 4.50 20.08 -4.22
CA SER A 121 5.69 20.49 -3.46
C SER A 121 5.47 21.85 -2.80
N ARG A 122 4.69 21.92 -1.72
CA ARG A 122 4.69 23.10 -0.83
C ARG A 122 5.59 22.86 0.38
N GLY A 123 6.83 23.34 0.22
CA GLY A 123 7.57 24.03 1.29
C GLY A 123 8.08 23.19 2.45
N TRP A 124 9.26 22.58 2.28
CA TRP A 124 10.21 22.42 3.39
C TRP A 124 11.47 23.26 3.07
N ARG A 125 11.34 24.58 3.26
CA ARG A 125 12.49 25.48 3.36
C ARG A 125 13.15 25.21 4.72
N ARG A 126 14.13 24.32 4.77
CA ARG A 126 15.00 24.18 5.95
C ARG A 126 15.77 25.49 6.11
N LYS A 127 15.46 26.25 7.16
CA LYS A 127 16.42 27.22 7.72
C LYS A 127 17.51 26.39 8.39
N PHE A 128 18.69 26.35 7.79
CA PHE A 128 19.91 26.07 8.54
C PHE A 128 20.28 27.34 9.30
N SER A 129 20.37 27.23 10.62
CA SER A 129 20.95 28.22 11.52
C SER A 129 21.54 27.43 12.68
N GLY A 130 22.86 27.51 12.85
CA GLY A 130 23.63 26.77 13.85
C GLY A 130 24.94 26.31 13.26
#